data_AF-A0A8X8H6I6-F1
#
_entry.id   AF-A0A8X8H6I6-F1
#
_cell.length_a   1.000
_cell.length_b   1.000
_cell.length_c   1.000
_cell.angle_alpha   90.00
_cell.angle_beta   90.00
_cell.angle_gamma   90.00
#
_symmetry.space_group_name_H-M   'P 1'
#
loop_
_entity.id
_entity.type
_entity.pdbx_description
1 polymer ?
#
loop_
_entity_poly.entity_id
_entity_poly.type
_entity_poly.pdbx_seq_one_letter_code
_entity_poly.pdbx_strand_id
1 'polypeptide(L)'
;MRHLRSVPGGLALVGWPPLLAATGILWLAPAPLGAAGLALARLLPDGGGTFVLLVVGTALALSPAFSWIGWLIALPVVAALLHRGWFGWLPAAATGATAGMIAAKVVGSDVAAGFGLVMLILLRGVLGLVRPAAFALPRAF
;
A
#
# COMPACT_ATOMS: atom_id res chain seq x y z
N MET A 1 15.92 -4.50 17.18
CA MET A 1 15.24 -4.05 15.95
C MET A 1 16.09 -4.43 14.73
N ARG A 2 15.85 -5.58 14.08
CA ARG A 2 16.62 -6.07 12.92
C ARG A 2 15.68 -6.42 11.75
N HIS A 3 15.12 -5.43 11.06
CA HIS A 3 14.28 -5.60 9.84
C HIS A 3 14.35 -4.38 8.90
N LEU A 4 15.52 -3.77 8.73
CA LEU A 4 15.64 -2.51 7.98
C LEU A 4 15.43 -2.70 6.46
N ARG A 5 15.81 -3.86 5.90
CA ARG A 5 15.75 -4.18 4.46
C ARG A 5 15.50 -5.68 4.25
N SER A 6 15.11 -6.07 3.05
CA SER A 6 14.99 -7.47 2.63
C SER A 6 16.38 -8.12 2.44
N VAL A 7 16.45 -9.44 2.41
CA VAL A 7 17.67 -10.16 2.00
C VAL A 7 17.82 -10.19 0.48
N PRO A 8 19.04 -10.28 -0.07
CA PRO A 8 19.24 -10.56 -1.48
C PRO A 8 18.48 -11.81 -1.91
N GLY A 9 17.80 -11.76 -3.05
CA GLY A 9 16.90 -12.83 -3.50
C GLY A 9 15.56 -12.90 -2.73
N GLY A 10 15.22 -11.90 -1.92
CA GLY A 10 14.00 -11.89 -1.10
C GLY A 10 12.71 -12.09 -1.89
N LEU A 11 12.68 -11.74 -3.18
CA LEU A 11 11.54 -12.04 -4.07
C LEU A 11 11.27 -13.55 -4.18
N ALA A 12 12.30 -14.40 -4.22
CA ALA A 12 12.13 -15.86 -4.27
C ALA A 12 11.55 -16.42 -2.96
N LEU A 13 11.89 -15.79 -1.82
CA LEU A 13 11.38 -16.17 -0.50
C LEU A 13 9.92 -15.72 -0.28
N VAL A 14 9.54 -14.58 -0.86
CA VAL A 14 8.15 -14.10 -0.83
C VAL A 14 7.28 -14.88 -1.83
N GLY A 15 7.79 -15.07 -3.05
CA GLY A 15 7.05 -15.62 -4.18
C GLY A 15 6.13 -14.60 -4.85
N TRP A 16 5.88 -14.76 -6.15
CA TRP A 16 4.94 -13.92 -6.90
C TRP A 16 3.50 -14.01 -6.41
N PRO A 17 2.92 -15.21 -6.16
CA PRO A 17 1.51 -15.29 -5.78
C PRO A 17 1.21 -14.57 -4.46
N PRO A 18 2.00 -14.74 -3.37
CA PRO A 18 1.78 -13.99 -2.13
C PRO A 18 1.97 -12.48 -2.29
N LEU A 19 2.92 -12.04 -3.13
CA LEU A 19 3.12 -10.61 -3.41
C LEU A 19 1.90 -10.00 -4.12
N LEU A 20 1.37 -10.69 -5.13
CA LEU A 20 0.18 -10.28 -5.87
C LEU A 20 -1.06 -10.30 -4.97
N ALA A 21 -1.23 -11.34 -4.15
CA ALA A 21 -2.32 -11.42 -3.20
C ALA A 21 -2.29 -10.28 -2.17
N ALA A 22 -1.13 -10.02 -1.56
CA ALA A 22 -0.98 -8.91 -0.61
C ALA A 22 -1.25 -7.55 -1.28
N THR A 23 -0.78 -7.37 -2.51
CA THR A 23 -1.04 -6.18 -3.33
C THR A 23 -2.53 -6.03 -3.61
N GLY A 24 -3.21 -7.07 -4.07
CA GLY A 24 -4.64 -7.06 -4.37
C GLY A 24 -5.49 -6.80 -3.13
N ILE A 25 -5.14 -7.40 -1.99
CA ILE A 25 -5.80 -7.13 -0.70
C ILE A 25 -5.62 -5.67 -0.32
N LEU A 26 -4.41 -5.12 -0.35
CA LEU A 26 -4.16 -3.72 0.02
C LEU A 26 -4.82 -2.74 -0.96
N TRP A 27 -4.88 -3.08 -2.24
CA TRP A 27 -5.56 -2.30 -3.26
C TRP A 27 -7.08 -2.23 -3.03
N LEU A 28 -7.70 -3.34 -2.62
CA LEU A 28 -9.15 -3.41 -2.37
C LEU A 28 -9.55 -3.02 -0.95
N ALA A 29 -8.68 -3.17 0.05
CA ALA A 29 -8.98 -2.98 1.46
C ALA A 29 -9.63 -1.64 1.84
N PRO A 30 -9.32 -0.49 1.22
CA PRO A 30 -9.96 0.76 1.59
C PRO A 30 -11.40 0.85 1.07
N ALA A 31 -11.77 0.16 -0.01
CA ALA A 31 -13.12 0.21 -0.57
C ALA A 31 -14.23 -0.22 0.41
N PRO A 32 -14.15 -1.37 1.11
CA PRO A 32 -15.15 -1.75 2.10
C PRO A 32 -15.18 -0.79 3.30
N LEU A 33 -14.03 -0.21 3.70
CA LEU A 33 -14.00 0.82 4.73
C LEU A 33 -14.74 2.09 4.28
N GLY A 34 -14.58 2.47 3.01
CA GLY A 34 -15.32 3.56 2.41
C GLY A 34 -16.82 3.32 2.37
N ALA A 35 -17.23 2.12 1.93
CA ALA A 35 -18.63 1.71 1.92
C ALA A 35 -19.26 1.72 3.32
N ALA A 36 -18.54 1.23 4.33
CA ALA A 36 -18.98 1.30 5.73
C ALA A 36 -19.13 2.75 6.21
N GLY A 37 -18.17 3.63 5.89
CA GLY A 37 -18.26 5.06 6.20
C GLY A 37 -19.48 5.73 5.56
N LEU A 38 -19.75 5.43 4.29
CA LEU A 38 -20.93 5.92 3.57
C LEU A 38 -22.24 5.39 4.17
N ALA A 39 -22.28 4.12 4.57
CA ALA A 39 -23.45 3.54 5.24
C ALA A 39 -23.70 4.22 6.60
N LEU A 40 -22.65 4.44 7.40
CA LEU A 40 -22.74 5.16 8.67
C LEU A 40 -23.22 6.62 8.48
N ALA A 41 -22.78 7.29 7.42
CA ALA A 41 -23.24 8.64 7.10
C ALA A 41 -24.77 8.72 6.87
N ARG A 42 -25.40 7.64 6.39
CA ARG A 42 -26.86 7.58 6.21
C ARG A 42 -27.64 7.40 7.51
N LEU A 43 -26.97 6.98 8.58
CA LEU A 43 -27.58 6.70 9.89
C LEU A 43 -27.42 7.85 10.88
N LEU A 44 -26.54 8.82 10.57
CA LEU A 44 -26.24 9.94 11.43
C LEU A 44 -27.06 11.17 11.03
N PRO A 45 -27.45 12.02 12.00
CA PRO A 45 -28.07 13.30 11.70
C PRO A 45 -27.12 14.21 10.93
N ASP A 46 -27.67 15.14 10.15
CA ASP A 46 -26.88 16.09 9.37
C ASP A 46 -25.96 16.93 10.27
N GLY A 47 -24.68 16.98 9.91
CA GLY A 47 -23.66 17.65 10.71
C GLY A 47 -22.25 17.43 10.18
N GLY A 48 -21.26 18.02 10.86
CA GLY A 48 -19.86 17.96 10.44
C GLY A 48 -19.31 16.53 10.34
N GLY A 49 -19.70 15.64 11.27
CA GLY A 49 -19.30 14.22 11.22
C GLY A 49 -19.83 13.49 9.99
N THR A 50 -21.07 13.75 9.61
CA THR A 50 -21.71 13.18 8.42
C THR A 50 -21.02 13.66 7.15
N PHE A 51 -20.66 14.95 7.06
CA PHE A 51 -19.89 15.49 5.94
C PHE A 51 -18.52 14.81 5.80
N VAL A 52 -17.78 14.63 6.91
CA VAL A 52 -16.48 13.95 6.89
C VAL A 52 -16.63 12.50 6.41
N LEU A 53 -17.64 11.77 6.90
CA LEU A 53 -17.89 10.40 6.47
C LEU A 53 -18.27 10.30 4.99
N LEU A 54 -19.01 11.27 4.46
CA LEU A 54 -19.32 11.33 3.02
C LEU A 54 -18.06 11.55 2.18
N VAL A 55 -17.22 12.51 2.55
CA VAL A 55 -15.99 12.83 1.80
C VAL A 55 -14.97 11.70 1.89
N VAL A 56 -14.62 11.29 3.11
CA VAL A 56 -13.63 10.22 3.34
C VAL A 56 -14.16 8.88 2.84
N GLY A 57 -15.43 8.58 3.09
CA GLY A 57 -16.07 7.35 2.62
C GLY A 57 -16.06 7.22 1.10
N THR A 58 -16.37 8.32 0.38
CA THR A 58 -16.30 8.36 -1.09
C THR A 58 -14.87 8.17 -1.59
N ALA A 59 -13.89 8.88 -0.99
CA ALA A 59 -12.49 8.76 -1.37
C ALA A 59 -11.95 7.33 -1.18
N LEU A 60 -12.31 6.67 -0.08
CA LEU A 60 -11.92 5.29 0.21
C LEU A 60 -12.64 4.29 -0.70
N ALA A 61 -13.94 4.48 -0.95
CA ALA A 61 -14.73 3.63 -1.85
C ALA A 61 -14.18 3.64 -3.29
N LEU A 62 -13.74 4.82 -3.75
CA LEU A 62 -13.16 5.01 -5.08
C LEU A 62 -11.63 4.78 -5.12
N SER A 63 -10.99 4.51 -3.98
CA SER A 63 -9.53 4.33 -3.90
C SER A 63 -8.96 3.29 -4.88
N PRO A 64 -9.64 2.18 -5.25
CA PRO A 64 -9.09 1.25 -6.24
C PRO A 64 -8.97 1.90 -7.62
N ALA A 65 -9.95 2.73 -8.00
CA ALA A 65 -9.96 3.48 -9.26
C ALA A 65 -8.88 4.57 -9.30
N PHE A 66 -8.45 5.09 -8.15
CA PHE A 66 -7.37 6.08 -8.06
C PHE A 66 -5.96 5.46 -8.03
N SER A 67 -5.82 4.23 -7.54
CA SER A 67 -4.50 3.66 -7.20
C SER A 67 -3.99 2.57 -8.15
N TRP A 68 -4.78 2.13 -9.13
CA TRP A 68 -4.36 1.08 -10.08
C TRP A 68 -3.08 1.45 -10.85
N ILE A 69 -2.95 2.70 -11.31
CA ILE A 69 -1.75 3.21 -12.00
C ILE A 69 -0.54 3.18 -11.07
N GLY A 70 -0.74 3.60 -9.82
CA GLY A 70 0.29 3.57 -8.80
C GLY A 70 0.84 2.15 -8.59
N TRP A 71 -0.03 1.14 -8.59
CA TRP A 71 0.36 -0.26 -8.47
C TRP A 71 1.09 -0.81 -9.70
N LEU A 72 0.68 -0.42 -10.92
CA LEU A 72 1.39 -0.80 -12.15
C LEU A 72 2.86 -0.35 -12.14
N ILE A 73 3.13 0.81 -11.54
CA ILE A 73 4.50 1.35 -11.41
C ILE A 73 5.20 0.78 -10.18
N ALA A 74 4.53 0.73 -9.05
CA ALA A 74 5.16 0.35 -7.78
C ALA A 74 5.53 -1.14 -7.73
N LEU A 75 4.69 -2.02 -8.27
CA LEU A 75 4.90 -3.47 -8.19
C LEU A 75 6.22 -3.95 -8.84
N PRO A 76 6.59 -3.56 -10.07
CA PRO A 76 7.88 -3.94 -10.65
C PRO A 76 9.06 -3.37 -9.87
N VAL A 77 8.94 -2.14 -9.33
CA VAL A 77 9.97 -1.54 -8.48
C VAL A 77 10.13 -2.32 -7.18
N VAL A 78 9.03 -2.68 -6.51
CA VAL A 78 9.05 -3.52 -5.31
C VAL A 78 9.69 -4.88 -5.60
N ALA A 79 9.33 -5.53 -6.70
CA ALA A 79 9.92 -6.81 -7.10
C ALA A 79 11.45 -6.69 -7.30
N ALA A 80 11.90 -5.63 -7.97
CA ALA A 80 13.33 -5.36 -8.16
C ALA A 80 14.05 -5.07 -6.84
N LEU A 81 13.44 -4.29 -5.94
CA LEU A 81 13.99 -4.00 -4.61
C LEU A 81 14.06 -5.24 -3.73
N LEU A 82 13.04 -6.10 -3.77
CA LEU A 82 13.01 -7.38 -3.06
C LEU A 82 14.11 -8.31 -3.59
N HIS A 83 14.26 -8.39 -4.91
CA HIS A 83 15.30 -9.20 -5.54
C HIS A 83 16.72 -8.74 -5.15
N ARG A 84 16.95 -7.42 -5.06
CA ARG A 84 18.26 -6.85 -4.67
C ARG A 84 18.52 -6.82 -3.15
N GLY A 85 17.55 -7.19 -2.31
CA GLY A 85 17.70 -7.08 -0.86
C GLY A 85 17.64 -5.64 -0.33
N TRP A 86 17.00 -4.74 -1.07
CA TRP A 86 16.91 -3.32 -0.71
C TRP A 86 15.54 -2.93 -0.18
N PHE A 87 14.53 -3.80 -0.28
CA PHE A 87 13.17 -3.44 0.10
C PHE A 87 13.04 -3.30 1.63
N GLY A 88 13.00 -2.05 2.10
CA GLY A 88 12.94 -1.66 3.50
C GLY A 88 11.88 -0.59 3.75
N TRP A 89 11.82 -0.03 4.96
CA TRP A 89 10.87 1.04 5.30
C TRP A 89 11.08 2.30 4.46
N LEU A 90 12.33 2.78 4.36
CA LEU A 90 12.68 3.95 3.56
C LEU A 90 12.42 3.74 2.06
N PRO A 91 12.90 2.65 1.42
CA PRO A 91 12.59 2.39 0.02
C PRO A 91 11.10 2.17 -0.26
N ALA A 92 10.36 1.56 0.66
CA ALA A 92 8.91 1.44 0.55
C ALA A 92 8.23 2.83 0.57
N ALA A 93 8.60 3.67 1.54
CA ALA A 93 8.06 5.03 1.63
C ALA A 93 8.38 5.86 0.38
N ALA A 94 9.64 5.82 -0.08
CA ALA A 94 10.07 6.55 -1.28
C ALA A 94 9.33 6.05 -2.54
N THR A 95 9.28 4.73 -2.76
CA THR A 95 8.58 4.14 -3.91
C THR A 95 7.09 4.49 -3.87
N GLY A 96 6.47 4.41 -2.69
CA GLY A 96 5.07 4.75 -2.49
C GLY A 96 4.77 6.21 -2.77
N ALA A 97 5.58 7.13 -2.23
CA ALA A 97 5.42 8.55 -2.49
C ALA A 97 5.61 8.88 -3.97
N THR A 98 6.63 8.34 -4.63
CA THR A 98 6.87 8.56 -6.06
C THR A 98 5.73 8.01 -6.91
N ALA A 99 5.31 6.76 -6.68
CA ALA A 99 4.21 6.15 -7.43
C ALA A 99 2.88 6.89 -7.19
N GLY A 100 2.61 7.29 -5.95
CA GLY A 100 1.43 8.09 -5.59
C GLY A 100 1.43 9.46 -6.29
N MET A 101 2.55 10.16 -6.31
CA MET A 101 2.68 11.44 -7.01
C MET A 101 2.47 11.31 -8.52
N ILE A 102 2.95 10.23 -9.13
CA ILE A 102 2.69 9.95 -10.54
C ILE A 102 1.20 9.68 -10.77
N ALA A 103 0.59 8.84 -9.94
CA ALA A 103 -0.85 8.56 -10.02
C ALA A 103 -1.70 9.82 -9.83
N ALA A 104 -1.35 10.69 -8.87
CA ALA A 104 -2.02 11.96 -8.64
C ALA A 104 -2.01 12.87 -9.86
N LYS A 105 -0.86 12.97 -10.56
CA LYS A 105 -0.76 13.74 -11.80
C LYS A 105 -1.60 13.17 -12.93
N VAL A 106 -1.65 11.84 -13.06
CA VAL A 106 -2.41 11.19 -14.14
C VAL A 106 -3.91 11.26 -13.91
N VAL A 107 -4.36 11.10 -12.66
CA VAL A 107 -5.78 11.10 -12.31
C VAL A 107 -6.31 12.52 -12.03
N GLY A 108 -5.42 13.51 -11.87
CA GLY A 108 -5.80 14.90 -11.55
C GLY A 108 -6.35 15.04 -10.14
N SER A 109 -5.84 14.25 -9.18
CA SER A 109 -6.32 14.25 -7.79
C SER A 109 -5.17 14.11 -6.80
N ASP A 110 -4.99 15.11 -5.93
CA ASP A 110 -3.98 15.11 -4.87
C ASP A 110 -4.22 14.00 -3.82
N VAL A 111 -5.46 13.54 -3.70
CA VAL A 111 -5.85 12.45 -2.81
C VAL A 111 -5.11 11.15 -3.17
N ALA A 112 -4.82 10.92 -4.45
CA ALA A 112 -4.09 9.74 -4.92
C ALA A 112 -2.62 9.71 -4.43
N ALA A 113 -2.01 10.87 -4.14
CA ALA A 113 -0.62 10.94 -3.70
C ALA A 113 -0.42 10.27 -2.33
N GLY A 114 -1.34 10.52 -1.40
CA GLY A 114 -1.29 9.95 -0.05
C GLY A 114 -1.44 8.42 -0.04
N PHE A 115 -2.26 7.88 -0.94
CA PHE A 115 -2.49 6.44 -1.02
C PHE A 115 -1.22 5.66 -1.35
N GLY A 116 -0.40 6.13 -2.31
CA GLY A 116 0.82 5.42 -2.71
C GLY A 116 1.79 5.21 -1.55
N LEU A 117 2.03 6.25 -0.75
CA LEU A 117 2.91 6.19 0.43
C LEU A 117 2.41 5.17 1.45
N VAL A 118 1.13 5.29 1.85
CA VAL A 118 0.53 4.44 2.87
C VAL A 118 0.51 2.98 2.42
N MET A 119 0.10 2.71 1.18
CA MET A 119 -0.03 1.34 0.67
C MET A 119 1.31 0.60 0.62
N LEU A 120 2.40 1.26 0.26
CA LEU A 120 3.72 0.62 0.18
C LEU A 120 4.33 0.39 1.56
N ILE A 121 4.08 1.28 2.52
CA ILE A 121 4.46 1.06 3.92
C ILE A 121 3.69 -0.14 4.49
N LEU A 122 2.38 -0.22 4.24
CA LEU A 122 1.55 -1.35 4.67
C LEU A 122 2.01 -2.65 4.00
N LEU A 123 2.30 -2.64 2.70
CA LEU A 123 2.83 -3.80 1.99
C LEU A 123 4.13 -4.29 2.62
N ARG A 124 5.05 -3.37 2.95
CA ARG A 124 6.28 -3.73 3.65
C ARG A 124 5.99 -4.38 5.00
N GLY A 125 5.05 -3.85 5.77
CA GLY A 125 4.61 -4.43 7.04
C GLY A 125 4.06 -5.84 6.87
N VAL A 126 3.07 -6.01 5.99
CA VAL A 126 2.41 -7.30 5.68
C VAL A 126 3.43 -8.34 5.24
N LEU A 127 4.31 -8.01 4.30
CA LEU A 127 5.34 -8.96 3.84
C LEU A 127 6.33 -9.31 4.95
N GLY A 128 6.67 -8.36 5.83
CA GLY A 128 7.52 -8.61 6.99
C GLY A 128 6.91 -9.57 8.00
N LEU A 129 5.59 -9.51 8.18
CA LEU A 129 4.84 -10.38 9.08
C LEU A 129 4.60 -11.78 8.49
N VAL A 130 4.20 -11.85 7.22
CA VAL A 130 3.82 -13.12 6.55
C VAL A 130 5.05 -13.88 6.07
N ARG A 131 6.12 -13.18 5.66
CA ARG A 131 7.35 -13.77 5.11
C ARG A 131 8.58 -13.23 5.84
N PRO A 132 8.72 -13.47 7.16
CA PRO A 132 9.81 -12.91 7.96
C PRO A 132 11.20 -13.35 7.47
N ALA A 133 11.32 -14.54 6.87
CA ALA A 133 12.55 -15.04 6.28
C ALA A 133 13.11 -14.13 5.17
N ALA A 134 12.24 -13.43 4.42
CA ALA A 134 12.67 -12.47 3.40
C ALA A 134 13.30 -11.19 3.97
N PHE A 135 13.21 -10.99 5.29
CA PHE A 135 13.69 -9.79 6.00
C PHE A 135 14.53 -10.11 7.25
N ALA A 136 14.93 -11.37 7.43
CA ALA A 136 15.80 -11.80 8.50
C ALA A 136 17.27 -11.62 8.05
N LEU A 137 18.11 -10.95 8.84
CA LEU A 137 19.54 -10.91 8.56
C LEU A 137 20.15 -12.32 8.64
N PRO A 138 21.16 -12.66 7.82
CA PRO A 138 21.95 -13.86 8.04
C PRO A 138 22.45 -13.84 9.48
N ARG A 139 22.26 -14.94 10.23
CA ARG A 139 22.95 -15.10 11.50
C ARG A 139 24.44 -15.15 11.16
N ALA A 140 25.19 -14.14 11.59
CA ALA A 140 26.64 -14.19 11.56
C ALA A 140 27.03 -15.44 12.37
N PHE A 141 27.69 -16.38 11.69
CA PHE A 141 28.38 -17.50 12.32
C PHE A 141 29.74 -17.02 12.81
#